data_AF-A0A964L4Q2-F1
#
_entry.id   AF-A0A964L4Q2-F1
#
_cell.length_a   1.000
_cell.length_b   1.000
_cell.length_c   1.000
_cell.angle_alpha   90.00
_cell.angle_beta   90.00
_cell.angle_gamma   90.00
#
_symmetry.space_group_name_H-M   'P 1'
#
loop_
_entity.id
_entity.type
_entity.pdbx_description
1 polymer ?
#
loop_
_entity_poly.entity_id
_entity_poly.type
_entity_poly.pdbx_seq_one_letter_code
_entity_poly.pdbx_strand_id
1 'polypeptide(L)'
;MSRAAPQNSAEEAPAAASQASGKGAMPPVSAFLLPIGELHAVAQSSGLSWVNSDPAKVASVQAAIAAEPRPIHVPRQRSAPAVLEDGPLVLVETRRDLREFTLPFETPSAKP
;
A
#
# COMPACT_ATOMS: atom_id res chain seq x y z
N MET A 1 39.94 -1.64 -51.39
CA MET A 1 40.43 -2.25 -50.15
C MET A 1 39.29 -2.31 -49.15
N SER A 2 38.82 -3.52 -48.88
CA SER A 2 37.86 -3.88 -47.84
C SER A 2 38.33 -3.45 -46.45
N ARG A 3 37.38 -3.06 -45.59
CA ARG A 3 37.25 -3.65 -44.25
C ARG A 3 35.84 -3.39 -43.72
N ALA A 4 35.02 -4.44 -43.81
CA ALA A 4 33.88 -4.63 -42.92
C ALA A 4 34.42 -4.89 -41.51
N ALA A 5 33.89 -4.19 -40.52
CA ALA A 5 34.05 -4.54 -39.11
C ALA A 5 32.75 -5.21 -38.66
N PRO A 6 32.78 -6.48 -38.23
CA PRO A 6 31.58 -7.18 -37.79
C PRO A 6 31.07 -6.56 -36.49
N GLN A 7 29.77 -6.32 -36.50
CA GLN A 7 29.01 -5.86 -35.36
C GLN A 7 28.98 -6.97 -34.30
N ASN A 8 29.38 -6.62 -33.08
CA ASN A 8 29.23 -7.47 -31.91
C ASN A 8 27.74 -7.42 -31.50
N SER A 9 26.94 -8.28 -32.12
CA SER A 9 25.59 -8.61 -31.66
C SER A 9 25.72 -9.29 -30.30
N ALA A 10 25.50 -8.53 -29.23
CA ALA A 10 25.19 -9.11 -27.94
C ALA A 10 23.83 -9.81 -28.09
N GLU A 11 23.89 -11.13 -28.22
CA GLU A 11 22.76 -12.02 -28.21
C GLU A 11 22.04 -11.86 -26.87
N GLU A 12 20.90 -11.16 -26.92
CA GLU A 12 19.98 -11.01 -25.80
C GLU A 12 19.35 -12.38 -25.55
N ALA A 13 19.98 -13.15 -24.67
CA ALA A 13 19.42 -14.38 -24.14
C ALA A 13 17.99 -14.07 -23.66
N PRO A 14 16.97 -14.82 -24.10
CA PRO A 14 15.63 -14.63 -23.57
C PRO A 14 15.70 -15.02 -22.10
N ALA A 15 15.70 -14.01 -21.22
CA ALA A 15 15.44 -14.20 -19.81
C ALA A 15 14.10 -14.93 -19.74
N ALA A 16 14.16 -16.19 -19.32
CA ALA A 16 12.99 -17.02 -19.12
C ALA A 16 12.01 -16.23 -18.26
N ALA A 17 10.91 -15.79 -18.86
CA ALA A 17 9.81 -15.19 -18.14
C ALA A 17 9.37 -16.22 -17.11
N SER A 18 9.63 -15.93 -15.83
CA SER A 18 9.04 -16.68 -14.73
C SER A 18 7.54 -16.52 -14.86
N GLN A 19 6.90 -17.54 -15.44
CA GLN A 19 5.46 -17.67 -15.48
C GLN A 19 5.01 -17.75 -14.02
N ALA A 20 4.56 -16.61 -13.48
CA ALA A 20 3.88 -16.58 -12.20
C ALA A 20 2.67 -17.54 -12.34
N SER A 21 2.80 -18.74 -11.77
CA SER A 21 1.72 -19.72 -11.77
C SER A 21 0.48 -19.04 -11.22
N GLY A 22 -0.55 -18.95 -12.07
CA GLY A 22 -1.74 -18.16 -11.83
C GLY A 22 -2.38 -18.52 -10.49
N LYS A 23 -2.31 -17.61 -9.53
CA LYS A 23 -3.43 -17.43 -8.62
C LYS A 23 -4.60 -17.04 -9.51
N GLY A 24 -5.70 -17.78 -9.44
CA GLY A 24 -6.90 -17.54 -10.25
C GLY A 24 -7.17 -16.04 -10.36
N ALA A 25 -7.05 -15.51 -11.58
CA ALA A 25 -7.32 -14.10 -11.81
C ALA A 25 -8.81 -13.87 -11.50
N MET A 26 -9.10 -12.85 -10.69
CA MET A 26 -10.48 -12.41 -10.51
C MET A 26 -11.08 -12.06 -11.89
N PRO A 27 -12.38 -12.32 -12.10
CA PRO A 27 -13.04 -11.90 -13.33
C PRO A 27 -12.82 -10.39 -13.55
N PRO A 28 -12.63 -9.96 -14.80
CA PRO A 28 -12.33 -8.56 -15.10
C PRO A 28 -13.48 -7.67 -14.61
N VAL A 29 -13.14 -6.66 -13.80
CA VAL A 29 -14.09 -5.65 -13.33
C VAL A 29 -14.19 -4.57 -14.40
N SER A 30 -15.30 -4.53 -15.13
CA SER A 30 -15.61 -3.45 -16.08
C SER A 30 -16.09 -2.21 -15.32
N ALA A 31 -15.68 -1.03 -15.78
CA ALA A 31 -16.22 0.23 -15.26
C ALA A 31 -17.72 0.34 -15.61
N PHE A 32 -18.55 0.61 -14.61
CA PHE A 32 -19.96 0.89 -14.81
C PHE A 32 -20.16 2.39 -15.11
N LEU A 33 -20.76 2.71 -16.26
CA LEU A 33 -21.18 4.05 -16.62
C LEU A 33 -22.66 4.22 -16.27
N LEU A 34 -22.98 5.22 -15.44
CA LEU A 34 -24.34 5.50 -15.03
C LEU A 34 -25.16 6.07 -16.22
N PRO A 35 -26.25 5.42 -16.67
CA PRO A 35 -27.04 5.88 -17.80
C PRO A 35 -27.99 7.01 -17.40
N ILE A 36 -27.45 8.24 -17.28
CA ILE A 36 -28.21 9.42 -16.85
C ILE A 36 -29.45 9.68 -17.73
N GLY A 37 -29.36 9.42 -19.04
CA GLY A 37 -30.49 9.58 -19.96
C GLY A 37 -31.68 8.68 -19.65
N GLU A 38 -31.43 7.41 -19.31
CA GLU A 38 -32.48 6.44 -18.96
C GLU A 38 -33.13 6.80 -17.62
N LEU A 39 -32.30 7.17 -16.64
CA LEU A 39 -32.78 7.59 -15.33
C LEU A 39 -33.65 8.85 -15.41
N HIS A 40 -33.31 9.79 -16.30
CA HIS A 40 -34.15 10.95 -16.60
C HIS A 40 -35.47 10.52 -17.25
N ALA A 41 -35.44 9.62 -18.25
CA ALA A 41 -36.68 9.11 -18.84
C ALA A 41 -37.63 8.47 -17.80
N VAL A 42 -37.09 7.72 -16.84
CA VAL A 42 -37.87 7.11 -15.74
C VAL A 42 -38.50 8.18 -14.84
N ALA A 43 -37.74 9.20 -14.42
CA ALA A 43 -38.26 10.29 -13.61
C ALA A 43 -39.42 11.01 -14.33
N GLN A 44 -39.24 11.35 -15.60
CA GLN A 44 -40.25 12.00 -16.44
C GLN A 44 -41.51 11.14 -16.61
N SER A 45 -41.37 9.83 -16.83
CA SER A 45 -42.50 8.90 -16.94
C SER A 45 -43.33 8.82 -15.65
N SER A 46 -42.69 9.14 -14.52
CA SER A 46 -43.31 9.16 -13.19
C SER A 46 -43.83 10.55 -12.80
N GLY A 47 -43.77 11.53 -13.71
CA GLY A 47 -44.17 12.92 -13.44
C GLY A 47 -43.23 13.68 -12.48
N LEU A 48 -42.01 13.18 -12.28
CA LEU A 48 -41.00 13.78 -11.42
C LEU A 48 -39.97 14.54 -12.27
N SER A 49 -39.43 15.63 -11.72
CA SER A 49 -38.35 16.39 -12.33
C SER A 49 -37.04 16.09 -11.60
N TRP A 50 -36.09 15.48 -12.31
CA TRP A 50 -34.77 15.23 -11.78
C TRP A 50 -33.84 16.43 -12.07
N VAL A 51 -33.38 17.10 -11.02
CA VAL A 51 -32.51 18.28 -11.11
C VAL A 51 -31.08 17.90 -10.75
N ASN A 52 -30.12 18.19 -11.63
CA ASN A 52 -28.69 17.99 -11.40
C ASN A 52 -27.92 19.28 -11.73
N SER A 53 -26.64 19.32 -11.35
CA SER A 53 -25.69 20.36 -11.75
C SER A 53 -25.44 20.34 -13.26
N ASP A 54 -25.08 21.52 -13.79
CA ASP A 54 -24.72 21.71 -15.20
C ASP A 54 -23.59 20.73 -15.63
N PRO A 55 -23.82 19.88 -16.65
CA PRO A 55 -22.86 18.86 -17.06
C PRO A 55 -21.54 19.46 -17.54
N ALA A 56 -21.54 20.67 -18.12
CA ALA A 56 -20.31 21.32 -18.58
C ALA A 56 -19.42 21.73 -17.39
N LYS A 57 -20.04 22.18 -16.29
CA LYS A 57 -19.31 22.55 -15.06
C LYS A 57 -18.79 21.32 -14.31
N VAL A 58 -19.57 20.24 -14.29
CA VAL A 58 -19.11 18.98 -13.69
C VAL A 58 -17.93 18.42 -14.49
N ALA A 59 -18.01 18.41 -15.82
CA ALA A 59 -16.93 17.95 -16.69
C ALA A 59 -15.64 18.77 -16.52
N SER A 60 -15.75 20.10 -16.37
CA SER A 60 -14.58 20.95 -16.16
C SER A 60 -13.89 20.69 -14.82
N VAL A 61 -14.65 20.52 -13.74
CA VAL A 61 -14.12 20.17 -12.41
C VAL A 61 -13.49 18.77 -12.42
N GLN A 62 -14.14 17.80 -13.05
CA GLN A 62 -13.57 16.46 -13.22
C GLN A 62 -12.25 16.47 -14.00
N ALA A 63 -12.19 17.26 -15.07
CA ALA A 63 -10.96 17.42 -15.84
C ALA A 63 -9.86 18.10 -15.01
N ALA A 64 -10.20 19.10 -14.19
CA ALA A 64 -9.26 19.73 -13.28
C ALA A 64 -8.70 18.74 -12.25
N ILE A 65 -9.57 17.94 -11.61
CA ILE A 65 -9.16 16.89 -10.67
C ILE A 65 -8.27 15.84 -11.35
N ALA A 66 -8.64 15.41 -12.56
CA ALA A 66 -7.84 14.44 -13.31
C ALA A 66 -6.47 14.98 -13.73
N ALA A 67 -6.34 16.30 -13.92
CA ALA A 67 -5.09 16.96 -14.25
C ALA A 67 -4.19 17.22 -13.02
N GLU A 68 -4.66 16.97 -11.80
CA GLU A 68 -3.83 17.15 -10.60
C GLU A 68 -2.62 16.18 -10.60
N PRO A 69 -1.39 16.69 -10.50
CA PRO A 69 -0.20 15.86 -10.40
C PRO A 69 -0.22 15.05 -9.10
N ARG A 70 -0.14 13.72 -9.22
CA ARG A 70 -0.05 12.86 -8.05
C ARG A 70 1.19 13.20 -7.23
N PRO A 71 1.07 13.40 -5.91
CA PRO A 71 2.21 13.64 -5.04
C PRO A 71 3.27 12.55 -5.22
N ILE A 72 4.54 12.96 -5.23
CA ILE A 72 5.66 12.02 -5.31
C ILE A 72 5.63 11.15 -4.06
N HIS A 73 5.45 9.84 -4.24
CA HIS A 73 5.55 8.89 -3.15
C HIS A 73 7.03 8.74 -2.75
N VAL A 74 7.36 9.11 -1.52
CA VAL A 74 8.69 8.88 -0.94
C VAL A 74 8.60 7.66 -0.03
N PRO A 75 9.16 6.50 -0.43
CA PRO A 75 9.22 5.33 0.44
C PRO A 75 10.00 5.66 1.71
N ARG A 76 9.39 5.45 2.86
CA ARG A 76 10.09 5.61 4.14
C ARG A 76 11.14 4.52 4.26
N GLN A 77 12.36 4.89 4.68
CA GLN A 77 13.37 3.91 5.06
C GLN A 77 12.84 3.11 6.26
N ARG A 78 12.77 1.79 6.11
CA ARG A 78 12.44 0.90 7.22
C ARG A 78 13.53 1.04 8.29
N SER A 79 13.14 1.19 9.55
CA SER A 79 14.08 1.15 10.67
C SER A 79 14.86 -0.17 10.64
N ALA A 80 16.15 -0.12 11.01
CA ALA A 80 16.96 -1.32 11.13
C ALA A 80 16.28 -2.32 12.10
N PRO A 81 16.30 -3.62 11.78
CA PRO A 81 15.83 -4.63 12.72
C PRO A 81 16.69 -4.58 13.99
N ALA A 82 16.08 -4.82 15.15
CA ALA A 82 16.83 -4.98 16.39
C ALA A 82 17.80 -6.17 16.24
N VAL A 83 19.04 -6.00 16.67
CA VAL A 83 20.01 -7.09 16.74
C VAL A 83 19.57 -8.03 17.86
N LEU A 84 19.35 -9.30 17.51
CA LEU A 84 19.07 -10.35 18.48
C LEU A 84 20.42 -10.91 18.92
N GLU A 85 20.61 -11.09 20.23
CA GLU A 85 21.78 -11.76 20.76
C GLU A 85 21.61 -13.27 20.58
N ASP A 86 22.39 -13.90 19.70
CA ASP A 86 22.38 -15.35 19.41
C ASP A 86 23.08 -16.21 20.51
N GLY A 87 23.12 -15.70 21.75
CA GLY A 87 23.70 -16.42 22.88
C GLY A 87 22.80 -17.57 23.34
N PRO A 88 23.37 -18.67 23.87
CA PRO A 88 22.59 -19.75 24.46
C PRO A 88 21.75 -19.20 25.62
N LEU A 89 20.43 -19.39 25.54
CA LEU A 89 19.51 -18.96 26.60
C LEU A 89 19.81 -19.71 27.90
N VAL A 90 20.18 -18.98 28.95
CA VAL A 90 20.42 -19.55 30.28
C VAL A 90 19.14 -19.45 31.10
N LEU A 91 18.61 -20.60 31.53
CA LEU A 91 17.48 -20.67 32.43
C LEU A 91 17.91 -20.17 33.83
N VAL A 92 17.65 -18.89 34.12
CA VAL A 92 17.80 -18.36 35.48
C VAL A 92 16.50 -18.63 36.22
N GLU A 93 16.43 -19.75 36.94
CA GLU A 93 15.33 -20.02 37.86
C GLU A 93 15.29 -18.88 38.89
N THR A 94 14.23 -18.06 38.87
CA THR A 94 14.06 -16.90 39.75
C THR A 94 13.73 -17.29 41.19
N ARG A 95 14.30 -18.39 41.71
CA ARG A 95 14.30 -18.76 43.13
C ARG A 95 15.23 -17.85 43.95
N ARG A 96 15.26 -16.56 43.61
CA ARG A 96 15.80 -15.53 44.50
C ARG A 96 14.95 -15.58 45.76
N ASP A 97 15.55 -15.91 46.90
CA ASP A 97 14.83 -15.92 48.16
C ASP A 97 14.47 -14.47 48.51
N LEU A 98 13.22 -14.07 48.23
CA LEU A 98 12.77 -12.69 48.40
C LEU A 98 12.78 -12.25 49.87
N ARG A 99 12.86 -13.19 50.82
CA ARG A 99 12.99 -12.89 52.25
C ARG A 99 14.33 -12.22 52.59
N GLU A 100 15.36 -12.44 51.78
CA GLU A 100 16.70 -11.87 51.99
C GLU A 100 16.92 -10.60 51.14
N PHE A 101 15.93 -10.18 50.35
CA PHE A 101 16.05 -9.07 49.42
C PHE A 101 15.14 -7.91 49.84
N THR A 102 15.72 -6.90 50.49
CA THR A 102 14.98 -5.67 50.86
C THR A 102 14.56 -4.91 49.62
N LEU A 103 13.25 -4.79 49.42
CA LEU A 103 12.68 -4.09 48.27
C LEU A 103 12.55 -2.59 48.57
N PRO A 104 12.71 -1.69 47.57
CA PRO A 104 12.76 -0.24 47.77
C PRO A 104 11.46 0.41 48.30
N PHE A 105 10.39 -0.37 48.51
CA PHE A 105 9.15 0.07 49.17
C PHE A 105 9.00 -0.43 50.62
N GLU A 106 9.88 -1.32 51.09
CA GLU A 106 9.87 -1.85 52.46
C GLU A 106 10.61 -0.95 53.45
N THR A 107 11.51 -0.11 52.94
CA THR A 107 12.05 1.01 53.72
C THR A 107 10.96 2.08 53.80
N PRO A 108 10.46 2.45 54.99
CA PRO A 108 9.52 3.56 55.09
C PRO A 108 10.25 4.80 54.58
N SER A 109 9.83 5.30 53.42
CA SER A 109 10.26 6.61 52.93
C SER A 109 9.89 7.61 54.02
N ALA A 110 10.89 8.15 54.71
CA ALA A 110 10.71 9.24 55.65
C ALA A 110 10.02 10.37 54.89
N LYS A 111 8.73 10.57 55.20
CA LYS A 111 7.96 11.71 54.73
C LYS A 111 8.51 12.95 55.48
N PRO A 112 8.67 14.11 54.83
CA PRO A 112 9.12 15.33 55.51
C PRO A 112 8.22 15.68 56.70
#